data_AF-A0A958IW30-F1
#
_entry.id   AF-A0A958IW30-F1
#
_cell.length_a   1.000
_cell.length_b   1.000
_cell.length_c   1.000
_cell.angle_alpha   90.00
_cell.angle_beta   90.00
_cell.angle_gamma   90.00
#
_symmetry.space_group_name_H-M   'P 1'
#
loop_
_entity.id
_entity.type
_entity.pdbx_description
1 polymer ?
#
loop_
_entity_poly.entity_id
_entity_poly.type
_entity_poly.pdbx_seq_one_letter_code
_entity_poly.pdbx_strand_id
1 'polypeptide(L)'
;LRINDPGIDLGVAAALYSSRLEQPLDSDAVYIGEVGLGGEVRPVSFVESRLKEAEKMGFKQAYLPSPNLPDSAQKKKIALLLSPV
;
A
#
# COMPACT_ATOMS: atom_id res chain seq x y z
N LEU A 1 -1.19 2.60 -21.16
CA LEU A 1 -1.33 1.54 -20.13
C LEU A 1 -2.75 1.60 -19.57
N ARG A 2 -3.50 0.49 -19.58
CA ARG A 2 -4.70 0.33 -18.76
C ARG A 2 -4.41 -0.80 -17.79
N ILE A 3 -4.34 -0.48 -16.50
CA ILE A 3 -4.17 -1.44 -15.41
C ILE A 3 -5.49 -1.44 -14.65
N ASN A 4 -6.17 -2.58 -14.63
CA ASN A 4 -7.45 -2.77 -13.93
C ASN A 4 -7.17 -3.60 -12.67
N ASP A 5 -6.58 -2.98 -11.67
CA ASP A 5 -6.24 -3.62 -10.40
C ASP A 5 -6.63 -2.68 -9.25
N PRO A 6 -7.66 -3.00 -8.46
CA PRO A 6 -8.11 -2.13 -7.36
C PRO A 6 -7.01 -1.81 -6.34
N GLY A 7 -5.98 -2.65 -6.23
CA GLY A 7 -4.87 -2.42 -5.30
C GLY A 7 -3.93 -1.28 -5.68
N ILE A 8 -4.14 -0.61 -6.81
CA ILE A 8 -3.35 0.57 -7.22
C ILE A 8 -3.94 1.89 -6.71
N ASP A 9 -5.20 1.90 -6.29
CA ASP A 9 -5.93 3.14 -5.97
C ASP A 9 -5.22 3.92 -4.86
N LEU A 10 -4.77 3.22 -3.81
CA LEU A 10 -4.04 3.83 -2.70
C LEU A 10 -2.71 4.45 -3.16
N GLY A 11 -2.00 3.83 -4.11
CA GLY A 11 -0.77 4.38 -4.68
C GLY A 11 -1.02 5.66 -5.48
N VAL A 12 -2.10 5.70 -6.24
CA VAL A 12 -2.53 6.90 -6.98
C VAL A 12 -2.95 8.01 -6.00
N ALA A 13 -3.74 7.66 -4.99
CA ALA A 13 -4.17 8.60 -3.94
C ALA A 13 -2.98 9.18 -3.18
N ALA A 14 -1.99 8.35 -2.81
CA ALA A 14 -0.76 8.79 -2.15
C ALA A 14 0.03 9.77 -3.04
N ALA A 15 0.18 9.49 -4.33
CA ALA A 15 0.86 10.37 -5.27
C ALA A 15 0.17 11.74 -5.40
N LEU A 16 -1.17 11.75 -5.48
CA LEU A 16 -1.96 12.98 -5.50
C LEU A 16 -1.84 13.76 -4.19
N TYR A 17 -1.90 13.07 -3.05
CA TYR A 17 -1.75 13.68 -1.73
C TYR A 17 -0.37 14.32 -1.55
N SER A 18 0.69 13.60 -1.93
CA SER A 18 2.07 14.08 -1.93
C SER A 18 2.24 15.33 -2.80
N SER A 19 1.70 15.29 -4.02
CA SER A 19 1.73 16.45 -4.93
C SER A 19 0.97 17.64 -4.35
N ARG A 20 -0.14 17.42 -3.66
CA ARG A 20 -0.97 18.50 -3.09
C ARG A 20 -0.31 19.15 -1.88
N LEU A 21 0.39 18.38 -1.06
CA LEU A 21 1.04 18.88 0.15
C LEU A 21 2.51 19.28 -0.05
N GLU A 22 3.05 19.08 -1.26
CA GLU A 22 4.47 19.26 -1.56
C GLU A 22 5.38 18.47 -0.60
N GLN A 23 4.88 17.35 -0.08
CA GLN A 23 5.60 16.47 0.82
C GLN A 23 5.94 15.17 0.09
N PRO A 24 7.22 14.82 -0.08
CA PRO A 24 7.60 13.60 -0.77
C PRO A 24 7.15 12.36 0.00
N LEU A 25 6.76 11.31 -0.74
CA LEU A 25 6.55 9.97 -0.18
C LEU A 25 7.89 9.28 0.06
N ASP A 26 7.90 8.30 0.96
CA ASP A 26 9.06 7.45 1.20
C ASP A 26 9.42 6.68 -0.08
N SER A 27 10.63 6.89 -0.58
CA SER A 27 11.09 6.30 -1.85
C SER A 27 11.28 4.78 -1.79
N ASP A 28 11.32 4.21 -0.59
CA ASP A 28 11.43 2.77 -0.36
C ASP A 28 10.13 2.14 0.17
N ALA A 29 8.99 2.83 -0.03
CA ALA A 29 7.68 2.34 0.33
C ALA A 29 6.79 1.95 -0.87
N VAL A 30 5.94 0.96 -0.67
CA VAL A 30 4.82 0.62 -1.58
C VAL A 30 3.47 0.88 -0.91
N TYR A 31 2.50 1.34 -1.68
CA TYR A 31 1.15 1.63 -1.21
C TYR A 31 0.16 0.72 -1.94
N ILE A 32 -0.52 -0.15 -1.20
CA ILE A 32 -1.37 -1.22 -1.75
C ILE A 32 -2.73 -1.18 -1.08
N GLY A 33 -3.77 -0.91 -1.85
CA GLY A 33 -5.14 -0.89 -1.33
C GLY A 33 -6.11 -0.29 -2.33
N GLU A 34 -7.38 -0.68 -2.18
CA GLU A 34 -8.50 -0.06 -2.89
C GLU A 34 -8.98 1.14 -2.07
N VAL A 35 -9.31 2.25 -2.74
CA VAL A 35 -9.81 3.46 -2.08
C VAL A 35 -11.27 3.64 -2.44
N GLY A 36 -12.14 3.51 -1.44
CA GLY A 36 -13.56 3.78 -1.59
C GLY A 36 -13.86 5.27 -1.72
N LEU A 37 -15.04 5.60 -2.25
CA LEU A 37 -15.48 6.99 -2.40
C LEU A 37 -15.65 7.72 -1.05
N GLY A 38 -15.85 6.99 0.05
CA GLY A 38 -15.92 7.54 1.40
C GLY A 38 -14.55 7.81 2.02
N GLY A 39 -13.46 7.50 1.33
CA GLY A 39 -12.09 7.62 1.84
C GLY A 39 -11.61 6.41 2.62
N GLU A 40 -12.40 5.33 2.68
CA GLU A 40 -11.99 4.08 3.32
C GLU A 40 -10.98 3.31 2.47
N VAL A 41 -9.98 2.70 3.12
CA VAL A 41 -9.02 1.80 2.46
C VAL A 41 -9.50 0.37 2.62
N ARG A 42 -9.82 -0.27 1.49
CA ARG A 42 -10.43 -1.60 1.43
C ARG A 42 -9.39 -2.67 1.12
N PRO A 43 -9.60 -3.90 1.63
CA PRO A 43 -8.68 -5.00 1.40
C PRO A 43 -8.66 -5.45 -0.05
N VAL A 44 -7.50 -5.93 -0.50
CA VAL A 44 -7.26 -6.39 -1.87
C VAL A 44 -6.71 -7.81 -1.90
N SER A 45 -6.86 -8.47 -3.05
CA SER A 45 -6.44 -9.86 -3.23
C SER A 45 -4.93 -9.99 -3.43
N PHE A 46 -4.39 -11.18 -3.14
CA PHE A 46 -3.00 -11.58 -3.42
C PHE A 46 -1.90 -10.71 -2.79
N VAL A 47 -2.17 -10.09 -1.63
CA VAL A 47 -1.20 -9.20 -0.96
C VAL A 47 0.12 -9.89 -0.62
N GLU A 48 0.12 -11.16 -0.23
CA GLU A 48 1.38 -11.88 0.03
C GLU A 48 2.30 -11.94 -1.20
N SER A 49 1.74 -12.21 -2.38
CA SER A 49 2.51 -12.25 -3.63
C SER A 49 3.05 -10.87 -3.98
N ARG A 50 2.24 -9.82 -3.77
CA ARG A 50 2.66 -8.41 -3.98
C ARG A 50 3.79 -8.02 -3.02
N LEU A 51 3.68 -8.37 -1.75
CA LEU A 51 4.71 -8.10 -0.74
C LEU A 51 6.01 -8.84 -1.06
N LYS A 52 5.95 -10.11 -1.47
CA LYS A 52 7.15 -10.86 -1.89
C LYS A 52 7.84 -10.20 -3.08
N GLU A 53 7.08 -9.66 -4.03
CA GLU A 53 7.66 -8.97 -5.18
C GLU A 53 8.24 -7.60 -4.79
N ALA A 54 7.56 -6.85 -3.91
CA ALA A 54 8.08 -5.61 -3.35
C ALA A 54 9.40 -5.83 -2.59
N GLU A 55 9.50 -6.89 -1.78
CA GLU A 55 10.75 -7.28 -1.09
C GLU A 55 11.88 -7.56 -2.10
N LYS A 56 11.60 -8.28 -3.20
CA LYS A 56 12.60 -8.56 -4.24
C LYS A 56 13.06 -7.29 -4.96
N MET A 57 12.16 -6.34 -5.18
CA MET A 57 12.46 -5.05 -5.79
C MET A 57 13.22 -4.10 -4.85
N GLY A 58 13.39 -4.48 -3.57
CA GLY A 58 14.18 -3.71 -2.60
C GLY A 58 13.37 -2.70 -1.78
N PHE A 59 12.05 -2.74 -1.85
CA PHE A 59 11.19 -1.91 -0.99
C PHE A 59 11.30 -2.38 0.46
N LYS A 60 11.38 -1.41 1.38
CA LYS A 60 11.54 -1.66 2.82
C LYS A 60 10.24 -1.44 3.59
N GLN A 61 9.26 -0.81 2.98
CA GLN A 61 8.02 -0.44 3.65
C GLN A 61 6.83 -0.74 2.72
N ALA A 62 5.72 -1.14 3.30
CA ALA A 62 4.48 -1.44 2.61
C ALA A 62 3.31 -0.95 3.46
N TYR A 63 2.54 -0.03 2.90
CA TYR A 63 1.30 0.48 3.44
C TYR A 63 0.13 -0.31 2.85
N LEU A 64 -0.63 -0.96 3.72
CA LEU A 64 -1.74 -1.82 3.33
C LEU A 64 -2.88 -1.75 4.37
N PRO A 65 -4.13 -2.06 3.98
CA PRO A 65 -5.26 -2.06 4.90
C PRO A 65 -5.09 -3.16 5.95
N SER A 66 -5.55 -2.91 7.18
CA SER A 66 -5.38 -3.82 8.32
C SER A 66 -5.80 -5.27 8.06
N PRO A 67 -6.92 -5.57 7.35
CA PRO A 67 -7.31 -6.95 7.06
C PRO A 67 -6.33 -7.70 6.14
N ASN A 68 -5.44 -6.99 5.44
CA ASN A 68 -4.42 -7.57 4.58
C ASN A 68 -3.09 -7.81 5.28
N LEU A 69 -2.96 -7.53 6.59
CA LEU A 69 -1.76 -7.91 7.33
C LEU A 69 -1.62 -9.44 7.29
N PRO A 70 -0.54 -9.98 6.70
CA PRO A 70 -0.28 -11.40 6.83
C PRO A 70 -0.08 -11.76 8.31
N ASP A 71 -0.53 -12.94 8.76
CA ASP A 71 -0.24 -13.43 10.12
C ASP A 71 1.27 -13.51 10.41
N SER A 72 2.08 -13.65 9.35
CA SER A 72 3.54 -13.62 9.39
C SER A 72 4.14 -12.21 9.52
N ALA A 73 3.34 -11.15 9.44
CA ALA A 73 3.78 -9.75 9.44
C ALA A 73 4.31 -9.27 10.80
N GLN A 74 3.95 -9.94 11.91
CA GLN A 74 4.65 -9.72 13.19
C GLN A 74 6.16 -10.06 13.12
N LYS A 75 6.62 -10.72 12.04
CA LYS A 75 8.03 -11.03 11.78
C LYS A 75 8.61 -10.45 10.48
N LYS A 76 7.82 -9.77 9.64
CA LYS A 76 8.33 -9.18 8.38
C LYS A 76 8.66 -7.71 8.56
N LYS A 77 9.92 -7.36 8.28
CA LYS A 77 10.52 -6.01 8.44
C LYS A 77 9.87 -4.89 7.62
N ILE A 78 8.86 -5.18 6.80
CA ILE A 78 8.38 -4.25 5.77
C ILE A 78 6.93 -3.80 5.89
N ALA A 79 6.12 -4.32 6.83
CA ALA A 79 4.71 -3.94 6.90
C ALA A 79 4.50 -2.78 7.88
N LEU A 80 4.00 -1.65 7.39
CA LEU A 80 3.52 -0.54 8.22
C LEU A 80 2.00 -0.42 8.07
N LEU A 81 1.32 -0.44 9.20
CA LEU A 81 -0.11 -0.18 9.27
C LEU A 81 -0.36 1.28 8.89
N LEU A 82 -1.26 1.50 7.94
CA LEU A 82 -1.99 2.76 7.93
C LEU A 82 -2.98 2.69 9.09
N SER A 83 -2.77 3.52 10.10
CA SER A 83 -3.78 3.76 11.13
C SER A 83 -5.07 4.16 10.41
N PRO A 84 -6.23 3.54 10.70
CA PRO A 84 -7.49 4.08 10.24
C PRO A 84 -7.63 5.50 10.82
N VAL A 85 -7.97 6.45 9.96
CA VAL A 85 -8.50 7.75 10.39
C VAL A 85 -9.97 7.57 10.73
#